data_AF-A0A1J5A0T8-F1
#
_entry.id   AF-A0A1J5A0T8-F1
#
_cell.length_a   1.000
_cell.length_b   1.000
_cell.length_c   1.000
_cell.angle_alpha   90.00
_cell.angle_beta   90.00
_cell.angle_gamma   90.00
#
_symmetry.space_group_name_H-M   'P 1'
#
loop_
_entity.id
_entity.type
_entity.pdbx_description
1 polymer ?
#
loop_
_entity_poly.entity_id
_entity_poly.type
_entity_poly.pdbx_seq_one_letter_code
_entity_poly.pdbx_strand_id
1 'polypeptide(L)' 'MPATDPLFADYRDLGDVPPHFLREAAHFFEVYKDLEGVRGKPIGWEGAAAAKREIERAVGIFGERFAMKGL' A
#
# COMPACT_ATOMS: atom_id res chain seq x y z
N MET A 1 -4.46 8.35 3.76
CA MET A 1 -4.28 9.79 3.50
C MET A 1 -3.75 10.48 4.75
N PRO A 2 -3.14 11.68 4.64
CA PRO A 2 -2.65 12.40 5.81
C PRO A 2 -3.81 12.68 6.78
N ALA A 3 -3.69 12.21 8.03
CA ALA A 3 -4.79 12.26 9.00
C ALA A 3 -5.17 13.70 9.43
N THR A 4 -4.27 14.67 9.19
CA THR A 4 -4.41 16.06 9.62
C THR A 4 -4.63 17.02 8.46
N ASP A 5 -4.69 16.53 7.22
CA ASP A 5 -4.92 17.37 6.05
C ASP A 5 -6.42 17.36 5.69
N PRO A 6 -7.13 18.50 5.83
CA PRO A 6 -8.56 18.58 5.56
C PRO A 6 -8.92 18.25 4.10
N LEU A 7 -7.98 18.39 3.15
CA LEU A 7 -8.22 18.04 1.75
C LEU A 7 -8.53 16.55 1.54
N PHE A 8 -8.13 15.71 2.50
CA PHE A 8 -8.33 14.26 2.43
C PHE A 8 -9.30 13.73 3.50
N ALA A 9 -10.03 14.62 4.20
CA ALA A 9 -10.91 14.23 5.30
C ALA A 9 -12.00 13.21 4.89
N ASP A 10 -12.44 13.26 3.63
CA ASP A 10 -13.50 12.38 3.11
C ASP A 10 -12.97 11.08 2.47
N TYR A 11 -11.66 10.88 2.38
CA TYR A 11 -11.07 9.68 1.77
C TYR A 11 -11.03 8.53 2.77
N ARG A 12 -11.90 7.54 2.58
CA ARG A 12 -12.04 6.37 3.47
C ARG A 12 -11.70 5.05 2.78
N ASP A 13 -11.96 4.94 1.49
CA ASP A 13 -11.64 3.76 0.68
C ASP A 13 -11.26 4.15 -0.76
N LEU A 14 -10.93 3.15 -1.59
CA LEU A 14 -10.53 3.35 -2.99
C LEU A 14 -11.59 4.06 -3.84
N GLY A 15 -12.87 3.94 -3.47
CA GLY A 15 -13.98 4.61 -4.17
C GLY A 15 -13.93 6.14 -4.05
N ASP A 16 -13.27 6.65 -3.02
CA ASP A 16 -13.09 8.10 -2.80
C ASP A 16 -11.89 8.65 -3.59
N VAL A 17 -11.06 7.76 -4.16
CA VAL A 17 -9.87 8.11 -4.93
C VAL A 17 -10.23 8.27 -6.40
N PRO A 18 -9.79 9.33 -7.08
CA PRO A 18 -9.98 9.47 -8.51
C PRO A 18 -9.42 8.25 -9.27
N PRO A 19 -10.20 7.56 -10.13
CA PRO A 19 -9.77 6.32 -10.77
C PRO A 19 -8.51 6.46 -11.64
N HIS A 20 -8.23 7.66 -12.17
CA HIS A 20 -7.02 7.91 -12.94
C HIS A 20 -5.76 7.83 -12.08
N PHE A 21 -5.82 8.31 -10.83
CA PHE A 21 -4.70 8.24 -9.90
C PHE A 21 -4.30 6.79 -9.59
N LEU A 22 -5.28 5.90 -9.39
CA LEU A 22 -5.02 4.47 -9.19
C LEU A 22 -4.35 3.81 -10.41
N ARG A 23 -4.70 4.25 -11.63
CA ARG A 23 -4.06 3.77 -12.86
C ARG A 23 -2.65 4.31 -13.02
N GLU A 24 -2.42 5.58 -12.73
CA GLU A 24 -1.09 6.20 -12.77
C GLU A 24 -0.14 5.52 -11.78
N ALA A 25 -0.59 5.30 -10.54
CA ALA A 25 0.19 4.59 -9.54
C ALA A 25 0.50 3.13 -9.96
N ALA A 26 -0.48 2.41 -10.50
CA ALA A 26 -0.24 1.05 -11.01
C ALA A 26 0.77 1.05 -12.17
N HIS A 27 0.63 1.95 -13.12
CA HIS A 27 1.54 2.06 -14.26
C HIS A 27 2.97 2.39 -13.82
N PHE A 28 3.14 3.31 -12.84
CA PHE A 28 4.44 3.60 -12.26
C PHE A 28 5.13 2.31 -11.77
N PHE A 29 4.45 1.49 -10.97
CA PHE A 29 5.02 0.24 -10.47
C PHE A 29 5.26 -0.82 -11.55
N GLU A 30 4.58 -0.74 -12.69
CA GLU A 30 4.84 -1.63 -13.83
C GLU A 30 6.20 -1.33 -14.48
N VAL A 31 6.55 -0.04 -14.64
CA VAL A 31 7.67 0.37 -15.52
C VAL A 31 8.88 0.95 -14.78
N TYR A 32 8.78 1.29 -13.48
CA TYR A 32 9.85 2.02 -12.77
C TYR A 32 11.20 1.28 -12.71
N LYS A 33 11.21 -0.04 -12.94
CA LYS A 33 12.40 -0.90 -12.92
C LYS A 33 12.81 -1.45 -14.28
N ASP A 34 12.22 -0.96 -15.37
CA ASP A 34 12.52 -1.47 -16.71
C ASP A 34 14.01 -1.33 -17.05
N LEU A 35 14.66 -0.25 -16.60
CA LEU A 35 16.11 -0.04 -16.79
C LEU A 35 16.99 -0.96 -15.94
N GLU A 36 16.46 -1.52 -14.86
CA GLU A 36 17.12 -2.54 -14.04
C GLU A 36 16.92 -3.95 -14.63
N GLY A 37 16.16 -4.09 -15.72
CA GLY A 37 15.82 -5.38 -16.32
C GLY A 37 14.81 -6.20 -15.50
N VAL A 38 14.16 -5.59 -14.51
CA VAL A 38 13.17 -6.24 -13.63
C VAL A 38 11.79 -5.70 -13.95
N ARG A 39 10.84 -6.59 -14.25
CA ARG A 39 9.45 -6.19 -14.52
C ARG A 39 8.53 -6.49 -13.35
N GLY A 40 7.82 -5.47 -12.88
CA GLY A 40 6.72 -5.60 -11.93
C GLY A 40 5.39 -5.87 -12.67
N LYS A 41 4.50 -6.67 -12.07
CA LYS A 41 3.12 -6.82 -12.56
C LYS A 41 2.14 -6.45 -11.45
N PRO A 42 1.59 -5.23 -11.45
CA PRO A 42 0.47 -4.88 -10.59
C PRO A 42 -0.72 -5.81 -10.88
N ILE A 43 -1.30 -6.41 -9.84
CA ILE A 43 -2.41 -7.37 -9.97
C ILE A 43 -3.78 -6.67 -9.80
N GLY A 44 -3.81 -5.59 -9.01
CA GLY A 44 -5.02 -4.84 -8.72
C GLY A 44 -4.87 -4.04 -7.43
N TRP A 45 -6.00 -3.50 -6.96
CA TRP A 45 -6.09 -2.76 -5.70
C TRP A 45 -7.08 -3.45 -4.76
N GLU A 46 -6.72 -3.54 -3.49
CA GLU A 46 -7.61 -4.01 -2.43
C GLU A 46 -8.01 -2.84 -1.53
N GLY A 47 -9.25 -2.87 -1.03
CA GLY A 47 -9.81 -1.78 -0.22
C GLY A 47 -9.20 -1.63 1.18
N ALA A 48 -9.63 -0.59 1.88
CA ALA A 48 -9.07 -0.20 3.17
C ALA A 48 -9.07 -1.31 4.24
N ALA A 49 -10.08 -2.20 4.23
CA ALA A 49 -10.14 -3.33 5.17
C ALA A 49 -9.02 -4.35 4.93
N ALA A 50 -8.68 -4.64 3.67
CA ALA A 50 -7.58 -5.54 3.34
C ALA A 50 -6.23 -4.93 3.72
N ALA A 51 -6.05 -3.64 3.43
CA ALA A 51 -4.86 -2.90 3.83
C ALA A 51 -4.64 -2.92 5.36
N LYS A 52 -5.69 -2.73 6.16
CA LYS A 52 -5.61 -2.80 7.64
C LYS A 52 -5.17 -4.18 8.13
N ARG A 53 -5.75 -5.25 7.59
CA ARG A 53 -5.35 -6.63 7.94
C ARG A 53 -3.88 -6.90 7.62
N GLU A 54 -3.40 -6.41 6.47
CA GLU A 54 -2.02 -6.58 6.07
C GLU A 54 -1.04 -5.82 6.99
N ILE A 55 -1.43 -4.63 7.46
CA ILE A 55 -0.67 -3.87 8.46
C ILE A 55 -0.57 -4.66 9.77
N GLU A 56 -1.69 -5.15 10.31
CA GLU A 56 -1.71 -5.95 11.54
C GLU A 56 -0.84 -7.21 11.42
N ARG A 57 -0.94 -7.91 10.27
CA ARG A 57 -0.13 -9.08 9.95
C ARG A 57 1.37 -8.74 9.94
N ALA A 58 1.75 -7.64 9.29
CA ALA A 58 3.14 -7.21 9.21
C ALA A 58 3.72 -6.82 10.59
N VAL A 59 2.92 -6.16 11.44
CA VAL A 59 3.27 -5.86 12.83
C VAL A 59 3.51 -7.14 13.63
N GLY A 60 2.63 -8.14 13.49
CA GLY A 60 2.80 -9.46 14.11
C GLY A 60 4.11 -10.15 13.70
N ILE A 61 4.39 -10.20 12.40
CA ILE A 61 5.62 -10.79 11.86
C ILE A 61 6.86 -10.07 12.39
N PHE A 62 6.82 -8.74 12.47
CA PHE A 62 7.92 -7.98 13.05
C PHE A 62 8.13 -8.34 14.52
N GLY A 63 7.06 -8.42 15.31
CA GLY A 63 7.09 -8.86 16.70
C GLY A 63 7.71 -10.25 16.84
N GLU A 64 7.26 -11.24 16.09
CA GLU A 64 7.82 -12.60 16.13
C GLU A 64 9.30 -12.64 15.76
N ARG A 65 9.69 -11.92 14.71
CA ARG A 65 11.05 -11.95 14.17
C ARG A 65 12.07 -11.22 15.05
N PHE A 66 11.65 -10.16 15.75
CA PHE A 66 12.57 -9.25 16.45
C PHE A 66 12.31 -9.12 17.95
N ALA A 67 11.09 -9.31 18.46
CA ALA A 67 10.81 -9.21 19.89
C ALA A 67 11.31 -10.43 20.69
N MET A 68 11.48 -11.61 20.07
CA MET A 68 12.05 -12.79 20.75
C MET A 68 13.58 -12.94 20.59
N LYS A 69 14.27 -12.02 19.89
CA LYS A 69 15.74 -12.04 19.76
C LYS A 69 16.46 -11.18 20.81
N GLY A 70 15.73 -10.66 21.79
CA GLY A 70 16.25 -9.81 22.86
C GLY A 70 16.23 -10.43 24.27
N LEU A 71 16.00 -11.75 24.39
CA LEU A 71 16.17 -12.54 25.62
C LEU A 71 17.24 -13.61 25.40
#